data_AF-A0A379LGW3-F1
#
_entry.id   AF-A0A379LGW3-F1
#
_cell.length_a   1.000
_cell.length_b   1.000
_cell.length_c   1.000
_cell.angle_alpha   90.00
_cell.angle_beta   90.00
_cell.angle_gamma   90.00
#
_symmetry.space_group_name_H-M   'P 1'
#
loop_
_entity.id
_entity.type
_entity.pdbx_description
1 polymer ?
#
loop_
_entity_poly.entity_id
_entity_poly.type
_entity_poly.pdbx_seq_one_letter_code
_entity_poly.pdbx_strand_id
1 'polypeptide(L)'
;MAQREINCGNYRLTRADSSGHKCVSVPTKRVLTPGEIAMATKVFANSIDYSIVYIHNEEYLPFGWQKDNTIMTPDGELYYPKGHYKSDYSTESNNYKHLFIHEMVHVWQYQLGYNVKWEGACLHLNNMFGGSDPYPYVLDTAKKLCDYNMEQQGDIIADYFVYYCLSLPLAQAAAIVSDSGYRNRNNRNEYLVVLSDFLSDPSNTTNLPNS
;
A
#
# COMPACT_ATOMS: atom_id res chain seq x y z
N MET A 1 -6.02 20.21 27.74
CA MET A 1 -6.93 20.89 26.79
C MET A 1 -6.69 20.30 25.42
N ALA A 2 -7.71 19.74 24.76
CA ALA A 2 -7.56 19.15 23.44
C ALA A 2 -7.24 20.25 22.42
N GLN A 3 -6.16 20.09 21.66
CA GLN A 3 -5.83 20.96 20.53
C GLN A 3 -6.98 20.87 19.51
N ARG A 4 -7.68 21.99 19.27
CA ARG A 4 -8.70 22.07 18.22
C ARG A 4 -8.03 22.47 16.92
N GLU A 5 -8.01 21.56 15.95
CA GLU A 5 -7.57 21.81 14.58
C GLU A 5 -8.63 22.62 13.82
N ILE A 6 -8.19 23.53 12.95
CA ILE A 6 -9.06 24.28 12.05
C ILE A 6 -8.78 23.79 10.62
N ASN A 7 -9.81 23.32 9.93
CA ASN A 7 -9.70 22.90 8.53
C ASN A 7 -9.76 24.15 7.61
N CYS A 8 -8.79 24.28 6.71
CA CYS A 8 -8.64 25.40 5.76
C CYS A 8 -8.47 24.89 4.32
N GLY A 9 -9.28 23.92 3.89
CA GLY A 9 -9.22 23.36 2.54
C GLY A 9 -8.10 22.32 2.43
N ASN A 10 -7.12 22.56 1.55
CA ASN A 10 -5.96 21.66 1.38
C ASN A 10 -4.96 21.69 2.56
N TYR A 11 -5.29 22.38 3.65
CA TYR A 11 -4.42 22.56 4.81
C TYR A 11 -5.22 22.45 6.11
N ARG A 12 -4.58 21.95 7.17
CA ARG A 12 -5.04 22.03 8.56
C ARG A 12 -4.13 22.96 9.35
N LEU A 13 -4.72 23.79 10.21
CA LEU A 13 -4.01 24.61 11.18
C LEU A 13 -4.11 23.99 12.57
N THR A 14 -2.99 23.74 13.22
CA THR A 14 -2.94 23.50 14.66
C THR A 14 -3.08 24.85 15.37
N ARG A 15 -4.08 25.03 16.25
CA ARG A 15 -4.17 26.25 17.07
C ARG A 15 -2.91 26.36 17.92
N ALA A 16 -2.34 27.58 17.99
CA ALA A 16 -1.25 27.91 18.89
C ALA A 16 -1.61 27.44 20.32
N ASP A 17 -0.68 26.75 20.97
CA ASP A 17 -0.79 26.50 22.40
C ASP A 17 -0.56 27.82 23.17
N SER A 18 -0.88 27.81 24.47
CA SER A 18 -0.64 28.94 25.37
C SER A 18 0.84 29.33 25.51
N SER A 19 1.75 28.65 24.81
CA SER A 19 3.20 28.84 24.84
C SER A 19 3.74 29.58 23.60
N GLY A 20 2.87 30.01 22.67
CA GLY A 20 3.26 30.89 21.56
C GLY A 20 3.87 30.18 20.34
N HIS A 21 3.73 28.85 20.23
CA HIS A 21 4.13 28.14 19.01
C HIS A 21 3.24 28.56 17.83
N LYS A 22 3.86 28.96 16.71
CA LYS A 22 3.16 29.41 15.49
C LYS A 22 2.29 28.28 14.93
N CYS A 23 1.09 28.63 14.46
CA CYS A 23 0.23 27.72 13.70
C CYS A 23 1.01 27.20 12.48
N VAL A 24 1.15 25.88 12.35
CA VAL A 24 1.78 25.25 11.19
C VAL A 24 0.67 24.82 10.23
N SER A 25 0.77 25.21 8.97
CA SER A 25 -0.10 24.68 7.90
C SER A 25 0.39 23.29 7.51
N VAL A 26 -0.40 22.27 7.80
CA VAL A 26 -0.12 20.90 7.37
C VAL A 26 -0.99 20.58 6.15
N PRO A 27 -0.43 20.18 5.00
CA PRO A 27 -1.22 19.75 3.85
C PRO A 27 -2.17 18.61 4.23
N THR A 28 -3.42 18.66 3.79
CA THR A 28 -4.39 17.55 3.95
C THR A 28 -4.17 16.45 2.93
N LYS A 29 -3.59 16.79 1.78
CA LYS A 29 -3.13 15.85 0.76
C LYS A 29 -1.91 16.36 0.03
N ARG A 30 -1.18 15.44 -0.61
CA ARG A 30 -0.02 15.75 -1.46
C ARG A 30 0.09 14.77 -2.63
N VAL A 31 0.84 15.16 -3.64
CA VAL A 31 1.32 14.24 -4.67
C VAL A 31 2.46 13.37 -4.13
N LEU A 32 2.79 12.31 -4.86
CA LEU A 32 3.98 11.50 -4.60
C LEU A 32 5.26 12.35 -4.67
N THR A 33 6.21 12.08 -3.78
CA THR A 33 7.54 12.70 -3.87
C THR A 33 8.36 12.06 -5.01
N PRO A 34 9.41 12.72 -5.51
CA PRO A 34 10.32 12.10 -6.47
C PRO A 34 10.94 10.78 -5.97
N GLY A 35 11.19 10.67 -4.66
CA GLY A 35 11.73 9.45 -4.04
C GLY A 35 10.71 8.31 -4.04
N GLU A 36 9.44 8.61 -3.74
CA GLU A 36 8.34 7.63 -3.79
C GLU A 36 8.07 7.14 -5.20
N ILE A 37 8.06 8.05 -6.18
CA ILE A 37 7.92 7.70 -7.61
C ILE A 37 9.08 6.78 -8.00
N ALA A 38 10.33 7.18 -7.74
CA ALA A 38 11.50 6.37 -8.09
C ALA A 38 11.48 4.99 -7.40
N MET A 39 10.94 4.91 -6.19
CA MET A 39 10.77 3.65 -5.47
C MET A 39 9.71 2.76 -6.12
N ALA A 40 8.52 3.30 -6.44
CA ALA A 40 7.43 2.56 -7.08
C ALA A 40 7.76 2.15 -8.53
N THR A 41 8.47 2.99 -9.29
CA THR A 41 8.91 2.68 -10.67
C THR A 41 9.81 1.45 -10.74
N LYS A 42 10.54 1.10 -9.66
CA LYS A 42 11.31 -0.16 -9.62
C LYS A 42 10.45 -1.42 -9.70
N VAL A 43 9.16 -1.30 -9.36
CA VAL A 43 8.21 -2.42 -9.28
C VAL A 43 7.23 -2.35 -10.46
N PHE A 44 6.61 -1.19 -10.67
CA PHE A 44 5.51 -1.03 -11.62
C PHE A 44 5.95 -0.41 -12.96
N ALA A 45 7.22 -0.01 -13.09
CA ALA A 45 7.72 0.68 -14.28
C ALA A 45 6.84 1.88 -14.68
N ASN A 46 6.18 1.81 -15.84
CA ASN A 46 5.28 2.84 -16.36
C ASN A 46 3.79 2.41 -16.34
N SER A 47 3.44 1.33 -15.62
CA SER A 47 2.05 0.85 -15.58
C SER A 47 1.12 1.68 -14.70
N ILE A 48 1.68 2.65 -13.97
CA ILE A 48 0.95 3.63 -13.15
C ILE A 48 1.27 5.03 -13.69
N ASP A 49 0.24 5.83 -13.93
CA ASP A 49 0.38 7.28 -14.02
C ASP A 49 0.54 7.86 -12.61
N TYR A 50 1.78 8.04 -12.19
CA TYR A 50 2.12 8.57 -10.87
C TYR A 50 1.71 10.03 -10.67
N SER A 51 1.44 10.78 -11.75
CA SER A 51 1.14 12.21 -11.67
C SER A 51 -0.24 12.51 -11.10
N ILE A 52 -1.12 11.51 -11.13
CA ILE A 52 -2.50 11.60 -10.64
C ILE A 52 -2.71 10.88 -9.29
N VAL A 53 -1.65 10.38 -8.67
CA VAL A 53 -1.72 9.68 -7.37
C VAL A 53 -1.55 10.67 -6.22
N TYR A 54 -2.52 10.68 -5.32
CA TYR A 54 -2.50 11.51 -4.11
C TYR A 54 -2.39 10.67 -2.84
N ILE A 55 -1.70 11.23 -1.84
CA ILE A 55 -1.62 10.72 -0.47
C ILE A 55 -2.32 11.72 0.43
N HIS A 56 -3.33 11.25 1.16
CA HIS A 56 -4.11 12.01 2.11
C HIS A 56 -3.64 11.76 3.55
N ASN A 57 -3.62 12.83 4.33
CA ASN A 57 -3.39 12.82 5.78
C ASN A 57 -4.72 12.76 6.53
N GLU A 58 -5.54 11.78 6.17
CA GLU A 58 -6.84 11.53 6.79
C GLU A 58 -7.32 10.10 6.59
N GLU A 59 -8.26 9.70 7.44
CA GLU A 59 -9.00 8.46 7.28
C GLU A 59 -9.96 8.57 6.07
N TYR A 60 -10.07 7.48 5.31
CA TYR A 60 -11.04 7.30 4.24
C TYR A 60 -12.46 7.08 4.78
N LEU A 61 -12.62 6.22 5.80
CA LEU A 61 -13.94 5.94 6.37
C LEU A 61 -14.30 6.96 7.46
N PRO A 62 -15.53 7.50 7.44
CA PRO A 62 -15.96 8.44 8.46
C PRO A 62 -16.15 7.76 9.82
N PHE A 63 -16.19 8.56 10.89
CA PHE A 63 -16.53 8.14 12.25
C PHE A 63 -15.57 7.12 12.90
N GLY A 64 -14.30 7.06 12.48
CA GLY A 64 -13.32 6.14 13.07
C GLY A 64 -13.61 4.67 12.77
N TRP A 65 -14.32 4.40 11.68
CA TRP A 65 -14.55 3.02 11.21
C TRP A 65 -13.31 2.44 10.52
N GLN A 66 -12.39 3.29 10.10
CA GLN A 66 -11.05 2.87 9.73
C GLN A 66 -10.26 2.60 11.01
N LYS A 67 -9.73 1.39 11.16
CA LYS A 67 -8.86 1.08 12.29
C LYS A 67 -7.64 2.01 12.23
N ASP A 68 -7.20 2.50 13.39
CA ASP A 68 -6.12 3.49 13.52
C ASP A 68 -4.81 3.13 12.79
N ASN A 69 -4.57 1.83 12.55
CA ASN A 69 -3.37 1.29 11.89
C ASN A 69 -3.65 0.68 10.50
N THR A 70 -4.78 0.99 9.88
CA THR A 70 -5.12 0.51 8.54
C THR A 70 -5.00 1.67 7.56
N ILE A 71 -4.29 1.44 6.46
CA ILE A 71 -4.28 2.36 5.31
C ILE A 71 -5.30 1.83 4.30
N MET A 72 -5.89 2.72 3.53
CA MET A 72 -6.85 2.35 2.51
C MET A 72 -6.50 3.02 1.18
N THR A 73 -6.60 2.27 0.09
CA THR A 73 -6.37 2.78 -1.27
C THR A 73 -7.51 2.37 -2.21
N PRO A 74 -8.72 2.90 -2.01
CA PRO A 74 -9.92 2.33 -2.63
C PRO A 74 -10.19 2.87 -4.05
N ASP A 75 -9.72 4.06 -4.38
CA ASP A 75 -9.95 4.78 -5.65
C ASP A 75 -8.66 5.26 -6.33
N GLY A 76 -7.54 4.60 -6.05
CA GLY A 76 -6.24 4.97 -6.62
C GLY A 76 -5.56 6.14 -5.91
N GLU A 77 -6.13 6.63 -4.81
CA GLU A 77 -5.49 7.56 -3.87
C GLU A 77 -5.30 6.87 -2.51
N LEU A 78 -4.22 7.19 -1.80
CA LEU A 78 -3.84 6.53 -0.55
C LEU A 78 -4.29 7.37 0.66
N TYR A 79 -4.98 6.76 1.62
CA TYR A 79 -5.52 7.43 2.80
C TYR A 79 -4.82 6.94 4.07
N TYR A 80 -3.89 7.75 4.58
CA TYR A 80 -3.13 7.43 5.78
C TYR A 80 -3.74 8.12 7.00
N PRO A 81 -4.15 7.37 8.04
CA PRO A 81 -4.53 7.97 9.30
C PRO A 81 -3.33 8.74 9.90
N LYS A 82 -3.61 9.75 10.71
CA LYS A 82 -2.63 10.77 11.14
C LYS A 82 -1.33 10.20 11.74
N GLY A 83 -1.40 9.05 12.41
CA GLY A 83 -0.22 8.38 13.00
C GLY A 83 0.74 7.78 11.96
N HIS A 84 0.27 7.51 10.74
CA HIS A 84 1.00 6.83 9.68
C HIS A 84 1.31 7.74 8.48
N TYR A 85 0.80 8.98 8.45
CA TYR A 85 1.14 9.93 7.40
C TYR A 85 2.60 10.37 7.49
N LYS A 86 3.33 10.25 6.38
CA LYS A 86 4.75 10.64 6.25
C LYS A 86 4.94 11.64 5.12
N SER A 87 5.94 12.51 5.27
CA SER A 87 6.27 13.49 4.24
C SER A 87 6.93 12.85 3.02
N ASP A 88 7.66 11.75 3.21
CA ASP A 88 8.29 10.97 2.14
C ASP A 88 8.55 9.52 2.59
N TYR A 89 7.74 8.57 2.12
CA TYR A 89 7.86 7.15 2.48
C TYR A 89 9.15 6.50 1.97
N SER A 90 9.79 7.05 0.94
CA SER A 90 11.06 6.52 0.42
C SER A 90 12.24 6.73 1.38
N THR A 91 12.07 7.62 2.36
CA THR A 91 13.07 7.93 3.39
C THR A 91 12.79 7.28 4.75
N GLU A 92 11.65 6.61 4.89
CA GLU A 92 11.20 5.99 6.15
C GLU A 92 11.82 4.59 6.34
N SER A 93 11.37 3.88 7.39
CA SER A 93 11.79 2.50 7.65
C SER A 93 11.38 1.56 6.52
N ASN A 94 12.07 0.41 6.39
CA ASN A 94 11.73 -0.58 5.37
C ASN A 94 10.30 -1.14 5.53
N ASN A 95 9.75 -1.16 6.75
CA ASN A 95 8.34 -1.51 6.99
C ASN A 95 7.39 -0.49 6.34
N TYR A 96 7.68 0.82 6.46
CA TYR A 96 6.89 1.84 5.80
C TYR A 96 7.03 1.82 4.28
N LYS A 97 8.21 1.45 3.76
CA LYS A 97 8.41 1.26 2.31
C LYS A 97 7.65 0.05 1.77
N HIS A 98 7.68 -1.07 2.49
CA HIS A 98 6.90 -2.27 2.17
C HIS A 98 5.41 -1.94 2.13
N LEU A 99 4.90 -1.35 3.21
CA LEU A 99 3.50 -0.94 3.32
C LEU A 99 3.11 0.06 2.22
N PHE A 100 3.95 1.03 1.91
CA PHE A 100 3.71 1.94 0.80
C PHE A 100 3.61 1.19 -0.55
N ILE A 101 4.49 0.22 -0.82
CA ILE A 101 4.42 -0.57 -2.06
C ILE A 101 3.16 -1.44 -2.09
N HIS A 102 2.74 -2.02 -0.97
CA HIS A 102 1.46 -2.74 -0.86
C HIS A 102 0.30 -1.85 -1.32
N GLU A 103 0.20 -0.64 -0.77
CA GLU A 103 -0.86 0.30 -1.16
C GLU A 103 -0.75 0.72 -2.63
N MET A 104 0.46 0.87 -3.17
CA MET A 104 0.66 1.14 -4.59
C MET A 104 0.20 -0.01 -5.50
N VAL A 105 0.10 -1.25 -5.02
CA VAL A 105 -0.54 -2.35 -5.77
C VAL A 105 -2.01 -2.06 -5.98
N HIS A 106 -2.71 -1.50 -5.00
CA HIS A 106 -4.12 -1.14 -5.16
C HIS A 106 -4.30 0.07 -6.09
N VAL A 107 -3.38 1.03 -6.10
CA VAL A 107 -3.35 2.08 -7.13
C VAL A 107 -3.18 1.47 -8.53
N TRP A 108 -2.24 0.55 -8.69
CA TRP A 108 -2.00 -0.16 -9.94
C TRP A 108 -3.23 -0.94 -10.40
N GLN A 109 -3.85 -1.73 -9.52
CA GLN A 109 -5.10 -2.44 -9.78
C GLN A 109 -6.20 -1.48 -10.25
N TYR A 110 -6.40 -0.38 -9.52
CA TYR A 110 -7.40 0.64 -9.85
C TYR A 110 -7.16 1.26 -11.23
N GLN A 111 -5.93 1.68 -11.53
CA GLN A 111 -5.61 2.30 -12.81
C GLN A 111 -5.72 1.34 -14.01
N LEU A 112 -5.54 0.03 -13.79
CA LEU A 112 -5.83 -1.02 -14.78
C LEU A 112 -7.32 -1.39 -14.87
N GLY A 113 -8.20 -0.75 -14.10
CA GLY A 113 -9.65 -0.91 -14.17
C GLY A 113 -10.26 -1.91 -13.19
N TYR A 114 -9.48 -2.41 -12.22
CA TYR A 114 -9.97 -3.30 -11.17
C TYR A 114 -10.81 -2.55 -10.14
N ASN A 115 -11.94 -3.13 -9.71
CA ASN A 115 -12.84 -2.49 -8.75
C ASN A 115 -12.40 -2.71 -7.30
N VAL A 116 -11.29 -2.08 -6.91
CA VAL A 116 -10.66 -2.22 -5.58
C VAL A 116 -11.65 -2.01 -4.43
N LYS A 117 -12.52 -0.99 -4.52
CA LYS A 117 -13.59 -0.71 -3.54
C LYS A 117 -14.50 -1.91 -3.32
N TRP A 118 -15.08 -2.42 -4.41
CA TRP A 118 -16.07 -3.48 -4.34
C TRP A 118 -15.44 -4.80 -3.90
N GLU A 119 -14.31 -5.15 -4.52
CA GLU A 119 -13.61 -6.40 -4.26
C GLU A 119 -13.06 -6.43 -2.83
N GLY A 120 -12.47 -5.33 -2.35
CA GLY A 120 -12.03 -5.19 -0.97
C GLY A 120 -13.20 -5.31 0.01
N ALA A 121 -14.34 -4.68 -0.29
CA ALA A 121 -15.53 -4.81 0.55
C ALA A 121 -16.06 -6.25 0.60
N CYS A 122 -16.19 -6.92 -0.54
CA CYS A 122 -16.63 -8.32 -0.61
C CYS A 122 -15.69 -9.25 0.16
N LEU A 123 -14.39 -9.06 0.00
CA LEU A 123 -13.35 -9.86 0.64
C LEU A 123 -13.37 -9.73 2.17
N HIS A 124 -13.46 -8.50 2.67
CA HIS A 124 -13.51 -8.23 4.11
C HIS A 124 -14.85 -8.63 4.73
N LEU A 125 -15.97 -8.46 4.02
CA LEU A 125 -17.28 -8.95 4.47
C LEU A 125 -17.30 -10.48 4.57
N ASN A 126 -16.72 -11.19 3.61
CA ASN A 126 -16.60 -12.65 3.68
C ASN A 126 -15.87 -13.09 4.96
N ASN A 127 -14.74 -12.46 5.29
CA ASN A 127 -14.02 -12.71 6.55
C ASN A 127 -14.89 -12.41 7.78
N MET A 128 -15.60 -11.28 7.79
CA MET A 128 -16.50 -10.90 8.90
C MET A 128 -17.64 -11.91 9.13
N PHE A 129 -18.13 -12.58 8.08
CA PHE A 129 -19.21 -13.56 8.16
C PHE A 129 -18.73 -15.02 8.25
N GLY A 130 -17.51 -15.25 8.73
CA GLY A 130 -16.97 -16.59 9.01
C GLY A 130 -16.22 -17.23 7.85
N GLY A 131 -15.94 -16.47 6.79
CA GLY A 131 -14.97 -16.83 5.76
C GLY A 131 -13.54 -16.79 6.28
N SER A 132 -12.60 -17.21 5.43
CA SER A 132 -11.17 -17.23 5.78
C SER A 132 -10.57 -15.82 5.75
N ASP A 133 -9.54 -15.61 6.57
CA ASP A 133 -8.68 -14.42 6.51
C ASP A 133 -8.12 -14.31 5.08
N PRO A 134 -8.32 -13.17 4.38
CA PRO A 134 -7.92 -13.04 2.99
C PRO A 134 -6.42 -12.83 2.78
N TYR A 135 -5.69 -12.48 3.84
CA TYR A 135 -4.28 -12.10 3.75
C TYR A 135 -3.33 -13.30 3.58
N PRO A 136 -3.42 -14.40 4.37
CA PRO A 136 -2.49 -15.51 4.26
C PRO A 136 -2.41 -16.07 2.85
N TYR A 137 -1.18 -16.26 2.35
CA TYR A 137 -0.93 -16.90 1.08
C TYR A 137 0.23 -17.90 1.18
N VAL A 138 0.29 -18.80 0.20
CA VAL A 138 1.44 -19.67 -0.02
C VAL A 138 1.76 -19.56 -1.50
N LEU A 139 3.01 -19.24 -1.82
CA LEU A 139 3.43 -19.27 -3.21
C LEU A 139 3.37 -20.72 -3.72
N ASP A 140 2.77 -20.87 -4.89
CA ASP A 140 2.70 -22.11 -5.63
C ASP A 140 3.25 -21.83 -7.02
N THR A 141 4.34 -22.50 -7.40
CA THR A 141 4.98 -22.29 -8.71
C THR A 141 4.12 -22.75 -9.88
N ALA A 142 3.02 -23.48 -9.63
CA ALA A 142 2.00 -23.78 -10.64
C ALA A 142 1.02 -22.63 -10.89
N LYS A 143 1.00 -21.61 -10.02
CA LYS A 143 0.13 -20.44 -10.10
C LYS A 143 0.85 -19.20 -10.62
N LYS A 144 0.07 -18.25 -11.10
CA LYS A 144 0.46 -16.88 -11.48
C LYS A 144 -0.14 -15.87 -10.52
N LEU A 145 0.33 -14.62 -10.61
CA LEU A 145 -0.16 -13.53 -9.76
C LEU A 145 -1.69 -13.36 -9.81
N CYS A 146 -2.32 -13.54 -10.98
CA CYS A 146 -3.78 -13.43 -11.15
C CYS A 146 -4.58 -14.49 -10.40
N ASP A 147 -3.97 -15.60 -9.98
CA ASP A 147 -4.62 -16.65 -9.17
C ASP A 147 -4.74 -16.26 -7.69
N TYR A 148 -4.16 -15.12 -7.29
CA TYR A 148 -4.19 -14.58 -5.94
C TYR A 148 -5.18 -13.41 -5.85
N ASN A 149 -5.84 -13.28 -4.69
CA ASN A 149 -6.77 -12.17 -4.46
C ASN A 149 -6.03 -10.82 -4.35
N MET A 150 -6.77 -9.71 -4.38
CA MET A 150 -6.17 -8.37 -4.41
C MET A 150 -5.22 -8.04 -3.23
N GLU A 151 -5.51 -8.51 -2.01
CA GLU A 151 -4.66 -8.29 -0.83
C GLU A 151 -3.41 -9.17 -0.88
N GLN A 152 -3.58 -10.42 -1.32
CA GLN A 152 -2.45 -11.33 -1.53
C GLN A 152 -1.51 -10.81 -2.61
N GLN A 153 -2.04 -10.24 -3.71
CA GLN A 153 -1.20 -9.57 -4.71
C GLN A 153 -0.42 -8.39 -4.10
N GLY A 154 -1.08 -7.62 -3.23
CA GLY A 154 -0.47 -6.55 -2.43
C GLY A 154 0.79 -7.02 -1.70
N ASP A 155 0.62 -8.05 -0.86
CA ASP A 155 1.70 -8.62 -0.08
C ASP A 155 2.79 -9.27 -0.96
N ILE A 156 2.41 -10.06 -1.97
CA ILE A 156 3.37 -10.76 -2.84
C ILE A 156 4.31 -9.77 -3.55
N ILE A 157 3.76 -8.68 -4.08
CA ILE A 157 4.56 -7.66 -4.78
C ILE A 157 5.40 -6.84 -3.80
N ALA A 158 4.86 -6.49 -2.63
CA ALA A 158 5.60 -5.76 -1.59
C ALA A 158 6.76 -6.60 -1.02
N ASP A 159 6.56 -7.90 -0.85
CA ASP A 159 7.60 -8.84 -0.43
C ASP A 159 8.68 -9.00 -1.51
N TYR A 160 8.29 -9.10 -2.78
CA TYR A 160 9.22 -9.07 -3.92
C TYR A 160 10.08 -7.80 -3.90
N PHE A 161 9.48 -6.63 -3.66
CA PHE A 161 10.20 -5.37 -3.56
C PHE A 161 11.28 -5.41 -2.47
N VAL A 162 10.97 -5.96 -1.28
CA VAL A 162 11.94 -6.11 -0.20
C VAL A 162 13.12 -7.00 -0.61
N TYR A 163 12.84 -8.14 -1.23
CA TYR A 163 13.87 -9.10 -1.63
C TYR A 163 14.74 -8.60 -2.78
N TYR A 164 14.13 -8.01 -3.81
CA TYR A 164 14.80 -7.78 -5.09
C TYR A 164 15.09 -6.30 -5.36
N CYS A 165 14.23 -5.37 -4.96
CA CYS A 165 14.42 -3.94 -5.23
C CYS A 165 15.20 -3.23 -4.12
N LEU A 166 14.96 -3.57 -2.85
CA LEU A 166 15.81 -3.15 -1.72
C LEU A 166 17.06 -4.03 -1.59
N SER A 167 17.04 -5.24 -2.17
CA SER A 167 18.16 -6.18 -2.16
C SER A 167 18.65 -6.49 -0.73
N LEU A 168 17.73 -6.61 0.23
CA LEU A 168 18.09 -6.88 1.62
C LEU A 168 18.60 -8.32 1.80
N PRO A 169 19.54 -8.55 2.73
CA PRO A 169 19.90 -9.90 3.14
C PRO A 169 18.68 -10.67 3.65
N LEU A 170 18.62 -11.97 3.38
CA LEU A 170 17.45 -12.83 3.68
C LEU A 170 16.94 -12.68 5.12
N ALA A 171 17.86 -12.67 6.09
CA ALA A 171 17.51 -12.53 7.50
C ALA A 171 16.87 -11.18 7.86
N GLN A 172 17.27 -10.10 7.17
CA GLN A 172 16.67 -8.78 7.36
C GLN A 172 15.34 -8.69 6.63
N ALA A 173 15.27 -9.18 5.39
CA ALA A 173 14.04 -9.22 4.60
C ALA A 173 12.93 -10.01 5.33
N ALA A 174 13.26 -11.16 5.92
CA ALA A 174 12.31 -12.01 6.65
C ALA A 174 11.62 -11.31 7.84
N ALA A 175 12.18 -10.20 8.35
CA ALA A 175 11.59 -9.39 9.41
C ALA A 175 10.69 -8.24 8.90
N ILE A 176 10.67 -8.01 7.59
CA ILE A 176 9.92 -6.93 6.93
C ILE A 176 8.76 -7.49 6.10
N VAL A 177 9.01 -8.59 5.38
CA VAL A 177 8.00 -9.24 4.54
C VAL A 177 6.78 -9.66 5.34
N SER A 178 5.62 -9.68 4.68
CA SER A 178 4.34 -9.84 5.34
C SER A 178 4.27 -11.14 6.15
N ASP A 179 3.48 -11.12 7.24
CA ASP A 179 3.19 -12.33 8.01
C ASP A 179 2.39 -13.34 7.18
N SER A 180 1.64 -12.84 6.19
CA SER A 180 0.90 -13.65 5.22
C SER A 180 1.79 -14.59 4.41
N GLY A 181 3.00 -14.15 4.06
CA GLY A 181 4.00 -14.89 3.28
C GLY A 181 4.97 -15.72 4.14
N TYR A 182 4.68 -15.97 5.43
CA TYR A 182 5.65 -16.53 6.37
C TYR A 182 6.29 -17.86 5.90
N ARG A 183 5.55 -18.67 5.14
CA ARG A 183 6.02 -19.96 4.60
C ARG A 183 7.07 -19.81 3.51
N ASN A 184 7.10 -18.67 2.83
CA ASN A 184 7.97 -18.38 1.69
C ASN A 184 9.17 -17.49 2.08
N ARG A 185 9.30 -17.11 3.36
CA ARG A 185 10.37 -16.24 3.90
C ARG A 185 11.79 -16.72 3.59
N ASN A 186 11.97 -18.01 3.38
CA ASN A 186 13.26 -18.65 3.11
C ASN A 186 13.45 -19.05 1.64
N ASN A 187 12.43 -18.90 0.78
CA ASN A 187 12.51 -19.26 -0.64
C ASN A 187 12.06 -18.11 -1.55
N ARG A 188 12.95 -17.15 -1.77
CA ARG A 188 12.67 -15.97 -2.62
C ARG A 188 12.45 -16.30 -4.10
N ASN A 189 12.92 -17.44 -4.58
CA ASN A 189 12.89 -17.76 -6.02
C ASN A 189 11.47 -18.01 -6.54
N GLU A 190 10.55 -18.45 -5.68
CA GLU A 190 9.15 -18.69 -6.05
C GLU A 190 8.44 -17.40 -6.45
N TYR A 191 8.82 -16.25 -5.87
CA TYR A 191 8.28 -14.94 -6.26
C TYR A 191 8.56 -14.66 -7.74
N LEU A 192 9.75 -14.98 -8.24
CA LEU A 192 10.09 -14.77 -9.65
C LEU A 192 9.25 -15.63 -10.60
N VAL A 193 8.82 -16.81 -10.15
CA VAL A 193 7.96 -17.70 -10.95
C VAL A 193 6.53 -17.16 -10.96
N VAL A 194 5.96 -16.88 -9.79
CA VAL A 194 4.58 -16.39 -9.64
C VAL A 194 4.40 -15.02 -10.30
N LEU A 195 5.40 -14.14 -10.19
CA LEU A 195 5.39 -12.79 -10.77
C LEU A 195 5.94 -12.73 -12.19
N SER A 196 6.30 -13.85 -12.82
CA SER A 196 6.98 -13.83 -14.13
C SER A 196 6.22 -13.03 -15.19
N ASP A 197 4.89 -13.17 -15.25
CA ASP A 197 4.06 -12.46 -16.23
C ASP A 197 3.98 -10.96 -15.89
N PHE A 198 3.79 -10.62 -14.61
CA PHE A 198 3.81 -9.24 -14.11
C PHE A 198 5.15 -8.54 -14.35
N LEU A 199 6.26 -9.21 -14.10
CA LEU A 199 7.60 -8.67 -14.31
C LEU A 199 7.92 -8.48 -15.80
N SER A 200 7.27 -9.24 -16.67
CA SER A 200 7.43 -9.11 -18.12
C SER A 200 6.63 -7.93 -18.68
N ASP A 201 5.40 -7.73 -18.20
CA ASP A 201 4.53 -6.63 -18.58
C ASP A 201 3.58 -6.27 -17.43
N PRO A 202 3.94 -5.30 -16.56
CA PRO A 202 3.11 -4.88 -15.45
C PRO A 202 1.87 -4.09 -15.91
N SER A 203 1.76 -3.73 -17.19
CA SER A 203 0.57 -3.04 -17.73
C SER A 203 -0.50 -4.03 -18.22
N ASN A 204 -0.17 -5.32 -18.30
CA ASN A 204 -1.10 -6.33 -18.77
C ASN A 204 -2.19 -6.60 -17.71
N THR A 205 -3.43 -6.37 -18.09
CA THR A 205 -4.61 -6.58 -17.22
C THR A 205 -4.79 -8.04 -16.84
N THR A 206 -4.19 -9.01 -17.55
CA THR A 206 -4.23 -10.43 -17.16
C THR A 206 -3.52 -10.73 -15.83
N ASN A 207 -2.77 -9.77 -15.28
CA ASN A 207 -2.17 -9.90 -13.96
C ASN A 207 -3.18 -9.62 -12.82
N LEU A 208 -4.34 -9.02 -13.12
CA LEU A 208 -5.36 -8.71 -12.12
C LEU A 208 -6.03 -10.00 -11.61
N PRO A 209 -6.60 -10.00 -10.40
CA PRO A 209 -7.25 -11.18 -9.83
C PRO A 209 -8.32 -11.77 -10.76
N ASN A 210 -8.30 -13.08 -10.97
CA ASN A 210 -9.26 -13.86 -11.77
C ASN A 210 -9.39 -13.43 -13.25
N SER A 211 -8.29 -12.97 -13.86
CA SER A 211 -8.23 -12.58 -15.28
C SER A 211 -7.97 -13.72 -16.24
#